data_AF-A0A5M3N3T0-F1
#
_entry.id   AF-A0A5M3N3T0-F1
#
_cell.length_a   1.000
_cell.length_b   1.000
_cell.length_c   1.000
_cell.angle_alpha   90.00
_cell.angle_beta   90.00
_cell.angle_gamma   90.00
#
_symmetry.space_group_name_H-M   'P 1'
#
loop_
_entity.id
_entity.type
_entity.pdbx_description
1 polymer ?
#
loop_
_entity_poly.entity_id
_entity_poly.type
_entity_poly.pdbx_seq_one_letter_code
_entity_poly.pdbx_strand_id
1 'polypeptide(L)'
;LNVERERLRSKVLAHWNETHKYTASERPIDAILCPVSATLAPPHDTMRWWGYTSHWNLLDLPAVVSPPLVSLTAARTLDARNDVEKLVMYQCNPPTYHSAPICLQLVGRRHNEEKLLAILKRI
;
A
#
# COMPACT_ATOMS: atom_id res chain seq x y z
N LEU A 1 19.62 -16.46 -4.83
CA LEU A 1 18.51 -15.68 -4.23
C LEU A 1 18.89 -14.23 -3.92
N ASN A 2 19.97 -13.97 -3.18
CA ASN A 2 20.33 -12.60 -2.76
C ASN A 2 20.62 -11.65 -3.92
N VAL A 3 21.34 -12.12 -4.96
CA VAL A 3 21.69 -11.29 -6.13
C VAL A 3 20.45 -10.77 -6.87
N GLU A 4 19.45 -11.62 -7.10
CA GLU A 4 18.22 -11.21 -7.79
C GLU A 4 17.38 -10.23 -6.96
N ARG A 5 17.34 -10.41 -5.64
CA ARG A 5 16.69 -9.45 -4.73
C ARG A 5 17.36 -8.08 -4.78
N GLU A 6 18.69 -8.03 -4.72
CA GLU A 6 19.41 -6.76 -4.81
C GLU A 6 19.25 -6.11 -6.19
N ARG A 7 19.27 -6.90 -7.27
CA ARG A 7 18.98 -6.40 -8.63
C ARG A 7 17.59 -5.76 -8.70
N LEU A 8 16.57 -6.40 -8.11
CA LEU A 8 15.22 -5.84 -8.04
C LEU A 8 15.19 -4.51 -7.27
N ARG A 9 15.82 -4.45 -6.10
CA ARG A 9 15.92 -3.22 -5.29
C ARG A 9 16.61 -2.10 -6.06
N SER A 10 17.73 -2.37 -6.72
CA SER A 10 18.42 -1.39 -7.56
C SER A 10 17.54 -0.88 -8.69
N LYS A 11 16.80 -1.78 -9.37
CA LYS A 11 15.87 -1.40 -10.44
C LYS A 11 14.75 -0.49 -9.95
N VAL A 12 14.14 -0.82 -8.80
CA VAL A 12 13.07 0.01 -8.22
C VAL A 12 13.59 1.37 -7.76
N LEU A 13 14.78 1.42 -7.15
CA LEU A 13 15.40 2.69 -6.76
C LEU A 13 15.77 3.56 -7.98
N ALA A 14 16.24 2.96 -9.07
CA ALA A 14 16.48 3.66 -10.32
C ALA A 14 15.18 4.25 -10.85
N HIS A 15 14.10 3.46 -10.90
CA HIS A 15 12.78 3.92 -11.32
C HIS A 15 12.24 5.05 -10.42
N TRP A 16 12.42 4.93 -9.10
CA TRP A 16 12.07 5.99 -8.16
C TRP A 16 12.78 7.29 -8.50
N ASN A 17 14.09 7.26 -8.76
CA ASN A 17 14.84 8.46 -9.14
C ASN A 17 14.36 9.01 -10.48
N GLU A 18 14.01 8.16 -11.46
CA GLU A 18 13.49 8.58 -12.76
C GLU A 18 12.13 9.28 -12.70
N THR A 19 11.40 9.16 -11.59
CA THR A 19 10.11 9.85 -11.43
C THR A 19 10.21 11.38 -11.58
N HIS A 20 11.40 11.96 -11.38
CA HIS A 20 11.67 13.38 -11.64
C HIS A 20 11.24 13.83 -13.04
N LYS A 21 11.26 12.92 -14.03
CA LYS A 21 10.84 13.18 -15.41
C LYS A 21 9.34 13.44 -15.55
N TYR A 22 8.53 12.96 -14.60
CA TYR A 22 7.07 13.05 -14.63
C TYR A 22 6.51 14.07 -13.63
N THR A 23 7.34 14.59 -12.73
CA THR A 23 6.93 15.56 -11.72
C THR A 23 7.13 16.98 -12.22
N ALA A 24 6.16 17.86 -11.96
CA ALA A 24 6.27 19.29 -12.27
C ALA A 24 7.43 20.00 -11.52
N SER A 25 7.90 19.43 -10.41
CA SER A 25 9.01 19.95 -9.61
C SER A 25 10.39 19.52 -10.11
N GLU A 26 10.47 18.67 -11.15
CA GLU A 26 11.72 18.06 -11.66
C GLU A 26 12.52 17.32 -10.58
N ARG A 27 11.85 16.87 -9.51
CA ARG A 27 12.46 16.14 -8.39
C ARG A 27 11.81 14.77 -8.26
N PRO A 28 12.55 13.74 -7.87
CA PRO A 28 11.95 12.44 -7.58
C PRO A 28 10.82 12.58 -6.55
N ILE A 29 9.80 11.73 -6.65
CA ILE A 29 8.70 11.71 -5.68
C ILE A 29 9.20 11.52 -4.25
N ASP A 30 8.50 12.13 -3.30
CA ASP A 30 8.89 12.10 -1.89
C ASP A 30 8.36 10.87 -1.15
N ALA A 31 7.12 10.45 -1.47
CA ALA A 31 6.46 9.28 -0.92
C ALA A 31 5.43 8.72 -1.92
N ILE A 32 5.07 7.46 -1.75
CA ILE A 32 3.98 6.79 -2.49
C ILE A 32 2.79 6.65 -1.54
N LEU A 33 1.60 7.07 -1.99
CA LEU A 33 0.34 6.80 -1.31
C LEU A 33 -0.31 5.54 -1.92
N CYS A 34 -0.61 4.55 -1.10
CA CYS A 34 -1.19 3.29 -1.53
C CYS A 34 -2.16 2.72 -0.47
N PRO A 35 -3.06 1.79 -0.85
CA PRO A 35 -3.87 1.07 0.13
C PRO A 35 -3.00 0.13 0.98
N VAL A 36 -3.35 -0.03 2.27
CA VAL A 36 -2.67 -0.95 3.20
C VAL A 36 -3.04 -2.40 2.91
N SER A 37 -4.29 -2.65 2.55
CA SER A 37 -4.87 -3.98 2.38
C SER A 37 -5.94 -3.95 1.30
N ALA A 38 -6.20 -5.12 0.70
CA ALA A 38 -7.28 -5.28 -0.28
C ALA A 38 -8.66 -5.35 0.39
N THR A 39 -8.70 -5.75 1.67
CA THR A 39 -9.90 -5.78 2.50
C THR A 39 -9.73 -4.87 3.71
N LEU A 40 -10.83 -4.60 4.40
CA LEU A 40 -10.81 -4.03 5.75
C LEU A 40 -10.38 -5.11 6.77
N ALA A 41 -10.34 -4.74 8.05
CA ALA A 41 -9.87 -5.61 9.14
C ALA A 41 -10.59 -6.98 9.08
N PRO A 42 -9.91 -8.05 8.62
CA PRO A 42 -10.58 -9.31 8.33
C PRO A 42 -10.96 -10.01 9.65
N PRO A 43 -12.03 -10.82 9.65
CA PRO A 43 -12.30 -11.73 10.75
C PRO A 43 -11.10 -12.63 11.08
N HIS A 44 -11.01 -13.09 12.32
CA HIS A 44 -9.92 -13.95 12.76
C HIS A 44 -9.75 -15.18 11.86
N ASP A 45 -8.50 -15.55 11.58
CA ASP A 45 -8.11 -16.69 10.73
C ASP A 45 -8.65 -16.66 9.29
N THR A 46 -9.08 -15.49 8.81
CA THR A 46 -9.55 -15.32 7.42
C THR A 46 -8.62 -14.50 6.54
N MET A 47 -7.45 -14.03 7.00
CA MET A 47 -6.54 -13.28 6.13
C MET A 47 -5.93 -14.18 5.05
N ARG A 48 -6.13 -13.83 3.78
CA ARG A 48 -5.67 -14.66 2.65
C ARG A 48 -4.68 -13.96 1.73
N TRP A 49 -4.60 -12.63 1.78
CA TRP A 49 -3.73 -11.85 0.90
C TRP A 49 -3.19 -10.62 1.62
N TRP A 50 -1.89 -10.40 1.52
CA TRP A 50 -1.14 -9.34 2.22
C TRP A 50 -0.10 -8.68 1.30
N GLY A 51 -0.36 -8.68 -0.01
CA GLY A 51 0.57 -8.23 -1.03
C GLY A 51 0.93 -6.73 -0.94
N TYR A 52 -0.02 -5.89 -0.52
CA TYR A 52 0.22 -4.45 -0.41
C TYR A 52 1.27 -4.09 0.65
N THR A 53 1.47 -4.92 1.69
CA THR A 53 2.50 -4.67 2.70
C THR A 53 3.77 -5.48 2.44
N SER A 54 3.63 -6.74 2.00
CA SER A 54 4.78 -7.63 1.77
C SER A 54 5.72 -7.14 0.67
N HIS A 55 5.19 -6.43 -0.33
CA HIS A 55 5.97 -5.88 -1.43
C HIS A 55 7.07 -4.93 -0.94
N TRP A 56 6.76 -4.07 0.04
CA TRP A 56 7.70 -3.08 0.56
C TRP A 56 8.77 -3.70 1.46
N ASN A 57 8.44 -4.79 2.15
CA ASN A 57 9.41 -5.58 2.93
C ASN A 57 10.50 -6.18 2.02
N LEU A 58 10.10 -6.70 0.85
CA LEU A 58 11.06 -7.23 -0.12
C LEU A 58 12.01 -6.13 -0.61
N LEU A 59 11.47 -4.93 -0.85
CA LEU A 59 12.21 -3.78 -1.35
C LEU A 59 13.04 -3.04 -0.31
N ASP A 60 12.88 -3.35 0.99
CA ASP A 60 13.54 -2.64 2.09
C ASP A 60 13.20 -1.14 2.11
N LEU A 61 11.92 -0.83 1.89
CA LEU A 61 11.39 0.53 1.89
C LEU A 61 10.52 0.77 3.14
N PRO A 62 10.75 1.87 3.88
CA PRO A 62 9.95 2.19 5.05
C PRO A 62 8.53 2.56 4.66
N ALA A 63 7.56 2.15 5.46
CA ALA A 63 6.17 2.48 5.28
C ALA A 63 5.52 2.87 6.61
N VAL A 64 4.57 3.81 6.56
CA VAL A 64 3.75 4.23 7.69
C VAL A 64 2.28 4.21 7.30
N VAL A 65 1.43 3.79 8.21
CA VAL A 65 -0.03 3.74 8.01
C VAL A 65 -0.67 4.96 8.65
N SER A 66 -1.59 5.60 7.93
CA SER A 66 -2.33 6.74 8.44
C SER A 66 -3.35 6.32 9.49
N PRO A 67 -3.76 7.25 10.37
CA PRO A 67 -5.02 7.10 11.08
C PRO A 67 -6.19 6.88 10.10
N PRO A 68 -7.32 6.34 10.59
CA PRO A 68 -8.52 6.16 9.77
C PRO A 68 -8.97 7.49 9.15
N LEU A 69 -9.05 7.53 7.81
CA LEU A 69 -9.45 8.75 7.10
C LEU A 69 -10.97 8.78 6.85
N VAL A 70 -11.53 7.62 6.55
CA VAL A 70 -12.96 7.46 6.23
C VAL A 70 -13.45 6.11 6.76
N SER A 71 -14.77 6.00 6.90
CA SER A 71 -15.44 4.72 7.19
C SER A 71 -16.18 4.26 5.96
N LEU A 72 -16.25 2.94 5.75
CA LEU A 72 -16.95 2.37 4.59
C LEU A 72 -18.46 2.67 4.68
N THR A 73 -18.98 3.43 3.71
CA THR A 73 -20.41 3.76 3.59
C THR A 73 -21.15 2.89 2.58
N ALA A 74 -20.49 2.51 1.48
CA ALA A 74 -21.01 1.58 0.48
C ALA A 74 -19.86 0.89 -0.26
N ALA A 75 -20.01 -0.40 -0.53
CA ALA A 75 -19.07 -1.16 -1.36
C ALA A 75 -19.66 -1.32 -2.77
N ARG A 76 -18.84 -1.09 -3.80
CA ARG A 76 -19.21 -1.39 -5.18
C ARG A 76 -18.79 -2.81 -5.53
N THR A 77 -19.73 -3.62 -6.00
CA THR A 77 -19.43 -4.96 -6.52
C THR A 77 -18.74 -4.82 -7.88
N LEU A 78 -17.60 -5.47 -8.04
CA LEU A 78 -16.85 -5.53 -9.29
C LEU A 78 -16.64 -6.99 -9.67
N ASP A 79 -16.50 -7.26 -10.96
CA ASP A 79 -16.14 -8.60 -11.43
C ASP A 79 -14.68 -8.90 -11.09
N ALA A 80 -14.46 -10.08 -10.53
CA ALA A 80 -13.13 -10.52 -10.17
C ALA A 80 -12.32 -10.89 -11.42
N ARG A 81 -11.09 -10.38 -11.50
CA ARG A 81 -10.18 -10.57 -12.64
C ARG A 81 -9.36 -11.86 -12.52
N ASN A 82 -9.17 -12.36 -11.31
CA ASN A 82 -8.44 -13.59 -11.03
C ASN A 82 -9.01 -14.32 -9.80
N ASP A 83 -8.56 -15.55 -9.55
CA ASP A 83 -9.09 -16.37 -8.47
C ASP A 83 -8.74 -15.85 -7.07
N VAL A 84 -7.61 -15.16 -6.94
CA VAL A 84 -7.22 -14.49 -5.68
C VAL A 84 -8.19 -13.36 -5.37
N GLU A 85 -8.55 -12.56 -6.36
CA GLU A 85 -9.51 -11.46 -6.24
C GLU A 85 -10.92 -11.99 -5.95
N LYS A 86 -11.34 -13.10 -6.58
CA LYS A 86 -12.61 -13.78 -6.23
C LYS A 86 -12.65 -14.10 -4.74
N LEU A 87 -11.56 -14.65 -4.22
CA LEU A 87 -11.47 -15.05 -2.82
C LEU A 87 -11.44 -13.85 -1.87
N VAL A 88 -10.71 -12.78 -2.21
CA VAL A 88 -10.69 -11.51 -1.45
C VAL A 88 -12.06 -10.83 -1.47
N MET A 89 -12.73 -10.78 -2.62
CA MET A 89 -14.07 -10.22 -2.77
C MET A 89 -15.12 -11.01 -1.99
N TYR A 90 -15.03 -12.34 -2.01
CA TYR A 90 -15.89 -13.20 -1.20
C TYR A 90 -15.77 -12.89 0.31
N GLN A 91 -14.58 -12.50 0.78
CA GLN A 91 -14.34 -12.12 2.17
C GLN A 91 -14.82 -10.71 2.52
N CYS A 92 -14.97 -9.84 1.52
CA CYS A 92 -15.48 -8.48 1.66
C CYS A 92 -17.01 -8.46 1.68
N ASN A 93 -17.62 -9.02 2.74
CA ASN A 93 -19.07 -8.94 2.96
C ASN A 93 -19.48 -7.56 3.53
N PRO A 94 -20.16 -6.68 2.78
CA PRO A 94 -20.45 -5.30 3.21
C PRO A 94 -21.05 -5.12 4.62
N PRO A 95 -22.05 -5.91 5.08
CA PRO A 95 -22.57 -5.82 6.45
C PRO A 95 -21.54 -6.11 7.55
N THR A 96 -20.51 -6.91 7.28
CA THR A 96 -19.45 -7.20 8.27
C THR A 96 -18.52 -6.01 8.48
N TYR A 97 -18.40 -5.13 7.49
CA TYR A 97 -17.47 -4.01 7.49
C TYR A 97 -18.14 -2.64 7.57
N HIS A 98 -19.42 -2.60 7.97
CA HIS A 98 -20.11 -1.34 8.16
C HIS A 98 -19.37 -0.52 9.22
N SER A 99 -19.10 0.76 8.89
CA SER A 99 -18.35 1.68 9.76
C SER A 99 -16.92 1.26 10.09
N ALA A 100 -16.34 0.27 9.40
CA ALA A 100 -14.96 -0.12 9.63
C ALA A 100 -13.99 0.98 9.10
N PRO A 101 -12.91 1.28 9.85
CA PRO A 101 -11.97 2.32 9.49
C PRO A 101 -11.16 1.94 8.25
N ILE A 102 -11.03 2.89 7.32
CA ILE A 102 -10.17 2.76 6.15
C ILE A 102 -8.90 3.60 6.39
N CYS A 103 -7.76 2.92 6.39
CA CYS A 103 -6.44 3.55 6.50
C CYS A 103 -5.72 3.48 5.16
N LEU A 104 -4.86 4.46 4.91
CA LEU A 104 -3.94 4.47 3.77
C LEU A 104 -2.51 4.28 4.25
N GLN A 105 -1.66 3.81 3.34
CA GLN A 105 -0.24 3.61 3.58
C GLN A 105 0.55 4.65 2.80
N LEU A 106 1.53 5.24 3.47
CA LEU A 106 2.58 6.03 2.85
C LEU A 106 3.87 5.22 2.85
N VAL A 107 4.53 5.15 1.71
CA VAL A 107 5.83 4.47 1.55
C VAL A 107 6.88 5.51 1.19
N GLY A 108 7.96 5.51 1.95
CA GLY A 108 9.09 6.39 1.77
C GLY A 108 10.29 5.67 1.15
N ARG A 109 11.31 6.45 0.84
CA ARG A 109 12.62 5.93 0.47
C ARG A 109 13.37 5.45 1.72
N ARG A 110 14.22 4.44 1.56
CA ARG A 110 15.08 3.93 2.65
C ARG A 110 15.88 5.06 3.31
N HIS A 111 15.90 5.06 4.65
CA HIS A 111 16.57 6.07 5.49
C HIS A 111 15.93 7.47 5.48
N ASN A 112 14.68 7.60 5.02
CA ASN A 112 13.92 8.86 5.04
C ASN A 112 12.66 8.75 5.92
N GLU A 113 12.71 7.98 6.99
CA GLU A 113 11.58 7.73 7.89
C GLU A 113 11.06 9.03 8.52
N GLU A 114 11.94 9.95 8.92
CA GLU A 114 11.56 11.25 9.49
C GLU A 114 10.75 12.10 8.50
N LYS A 115 11.18 12.12 7.23
CA LYS A 115 10.47 12.81 6.14
C LYS A 115 9.10 12.17 5.91
N LEU A 116 9.03 10.84 5.95
CA LEU A 116 7.78 10.10 5.79
C LEU A 116 6.79 10.44 6.92
N LEU A 117 7.25 10.51 8.17
CA LEU A 117 6.43 10.93 9.30
C LEU A 117 5.98 12.39 9.21
N ALA A 118 6.84 13.28 8.69
CA ALA A 118 6.48 14.67 8.45
C ALA A 118 5.40 14.81 7.37
N ILE A 119 5.44 13.99 6.32
CA ILE A 119 4.39 13.91 5.29
C ILE A 119 3.10 13.40 5.92
N LEU A 120 3.17 12.35 6.73
CA LEU A 120 1.98 11.78 7.38
C LEU A 120 1.24 12.82 8.23
N LYS A 121 1.94 13.70 8.95
CA LYS A 121 1.32 14.78 9.74
C LYS A 121 0.52 15.80 8.91
N ARG A 122 0.71 15.83 7.59
CA ARG A 122 0.02 16.75 6.68
C ARG A 122 -1.20 16.13 6.00
N ILE A 123 -1.41 14.82 6.17
CA ILE A 123 -2.56 14.07 5.67
C ILE A 123 -3.57 13.96 6.81
#